data_AF-A0A958D4P0-F1
#
_entry.id   AF-A0A958D4P0-F1
#
_cell.length_a   1.000
_cell.length_b   1.000
_cell.length_c   1.000
_cell.angle_alpha   90.00
_cell.angle_beta   90.00
_cell.angle_gamma   90.00
#
_symmetry.space_group_name_H-M   'P 1'
#
loop_
_entity.id
_entity.type
_entity.pdbx_description
1 polymer ?
#
loop_
_entity_poly.entity_id
_entity_poly.type
_entity_poly.pdbx_seq_one_letter_code
_entity_poly.pdbx_strand_id
1 'polypeptide(L)'
;QPPIKPLIDIPRMYEIVVDMLQRSLDAFVNHDVEAARAIPAEDDLVDALYNQVNSELITLIMAHPDQIEQANYLTWAAHNLERAADRVTNICERIIYTETGIYREIDAAEFGVAGVN
;
A
#
# COMPACT_ATOMS: atom_id res chain seq x y z
N GLN A 1 -9.81 14.71 -21.23
CA GLN A 1 -10.88 13.71 -21.46
C GLN A 1 -11.42 13.25 -20.12
N PRO A 2 -12.72 12.92 -19.99
CA PRO A 2 -13.26 12.32 -18.76
C PRO A 2 -12.56 10.99 -18.46
N PRO A 3 -12.53 10.55 -17.18
CA PRO A 3 -11.96 9.24 -16.82
C PRO A 3 -12.81 8.09 -17.36
N ILE A 4 -12.17 7.01 -17.80
CA ILE A 4 -12.84 5.78 -18.31
C ILE A 4 -13.76 5.11 -17.29
N LYS A 5 -13.49 5.33 -16.01
CA LYS A 5 -14.28 4.84 -14.88
C LYS A 5 -14.29 5.87 -13.75
N PRO A 6 -15.29 5.85 -12.85
CA PRO A 6 -15.20 6.56 -11.58
C PRO A 6 -13.93 6.16 -10.82
N LEU A 7 -13.21 7.14 -10.30
CA LEU A 7 -12.01 6.92 -9.51
C LEU A 7 -12.42 6.80 -8.03
N ILE A 8 -12.68 5.59 -7.57
CA ILE A 8 -13.07 5.30 -6.18
C ILE A 8 -11.88 4.67 -5.44
N ASP A 9 -11.34 3.57 -5.97
CA ASP A 9 -10.33 2.78 -5.28
C ASP A 9 -8.93 3.43 -5.31
N ILE A 10 -8.53 4.07 -6.41
CA ILE A 10 -7.22 4.75 -6.51
C ILE A 10 -7.11 5.90 -5.49
N PRO A 11 -8.10 6.81 -5.34
CA PRO A 11 -8.09 7.79 -4.26
C PRO A 11 -8.04 7.17 -2.86
N ARG A 12 -8.74 6.05 -2.64
CA ARG A 12 -8.68 5.32 -1.37
C ARG A 12 -7.29 4.73 -1.09
N MET A 13 -6.64 4.14 -2.09
CA MET A 13 -5.24 3.69 -1.99
C MET A 13 -4.33 4.85 -1.61
N TYR A 14 -4.51 6.01 -2.25
CA TYR A 14 -3.75 7.22 -1.94
C TYR A 14 -3.92 7.66 -0.48
N GLU A 15 -5.15 7.70 0.03
CA GLU A 15 -5.42 8.09 1.42
C GLU A 15 -4.73 7.16 2.41
N ILE A 16 -4.80 5.84 2.19
CA ILE A 16 -4.15 4.84 3.03
C ILE A 16 -2.62 5.02 3.00
N VAL A 17 -2.02 5.08 1.81
CA VAL A 17 -0.56 5.19 1.64
C VAL A 17 -0.01 6.46 2.29
N VAL A 18 -0.70 7.60 2.13
CA VAL A 18 -0.28 8.86 2.75
C VAL A 18 -0.36 8.80 4.26
N ASP A 19 -1.41 8.18 4.80
CA ASP A 19 -1.58 8.00 6.25
C ASP A 19 -0.51 7.05 6.82
N MET A 20 -0.23 5.92 6.15
CA MET A 20 0.86 5.01 6.49
C MET A 20 2.20 5.76 6.54
N LEU A 21 2.51 6.55 5.51
CA LEU A 21 3.75 7.32 5.45
C LEU A 21 3.82 8.33 6.60
N GLN A 22 2.76 9.09 6.85
CA GLN A 22 2.72 10.08 7.92
C GLN A 22 2.96 9.42 9.29
N ARG A 23 2.24 8.33 9.60
CA ARG A 23 2.44 7.59 10.85
C ARG A 23 3.83 6.98 10.97
N SER A 24 4.43 6.52 9.87
CA SER A 24 5.80 5.98 9.90
C SER A 24 6.83 7.06 10.25
N LEU A 25 6.64 8.28 9.74
CA LEU A 25 7.50 9.42 10.06
C LEU A 25 7.30 9.88 11.51
N ASP A 26 6.05 9.88 12.00
CA ASP A 26 5.76 10.20 13.39
C ASP A 26 6.35 9.14 14.34
N ALA A 27 6.27 7.86 14.00
CA ALA A 27 6.90 6.78 14.75
C ALA A 27 8.42 6.93 14.80
N PHE A 28 9.05 7.30 13.68
CA PHE A 28 10.49 7.57 13.62
C PHE A 28 10.90 8.73 14.54
N VAL A 29 10.22 9.87 14.46
CA VAL A 29 10.55 11.07 15.25
C VAL A 29 10.39 10.81 16.75
N ASN A 30 9.41 9.99 17.14
CA ASN A 30 9.13 9.70 18.54
C ASN A 30 9.83 8.43 19.06
N HIS A 31 10.66 7.76 18.25
CA HIS A 31 11.27 6.48 18.59
C HIS A 31 10.24 5.41 19.01
N ASP A 32 9.04 5.45 18.42
CA ASP A 32 7.92 4.57 18.79
C ASP A 32 7.93 3.29 17.94
N VAL A 33 8.60 2.28 18.47
CA VAL A 33 8.73 0.94 17.85
C VAL A 33 7.38 0.27 17.67
N GLU A 34 6.45 0.43 18.61
CA GLU A 34 5.15 -0.25 18.56
C GLU A 34 4.24 0.38 17.51
N ALA A 35 4.27 1.70 17.38
CA ALA A 35 3.60 2.39 16.27
C ALA A 35 4.16 1.93 14.91
N ALA A 36 5.49 1.83 14.76
CA ALA A 36 6.12 1.34 13.54
C ALA A 36 5.72 -0.12 13.21
N ARG A 37 5.56 -0.99 14.21
CA ARG A 37 5.12 -2.39 14.02
C ARG A 37 3.70 -2.52 13.51
N ALA A 38 2.81 -1.57 13.82
CA ALA A 38 1.39 -1.67 13.50
C ALA A 38 1.06 -1.28 12.05
N ILE A 39 1.89 -0.44 11.42
CA ILE A 39 1.63 0.14 10.09
C ILE A 39 1.66 -0.90 8.94
N PRO A 40 2.62 -1.84 8.87
CA PRO A 40 2.75 -2.74 7.71
C PRO A 40 1.53 -3.62 7.39
N ALA A 41 0.67 -3.90 8.37
CA ALA A 41 -0.54 -4.68 8.15
C ALA A 41 -1.54 -4.01 7.19
N GLU A 42 -1.39 -2.71 6.93
CA GLU A 42 -2.23 -1.97 5.99
C GLU A 42 -1.77 -2.11 4.54
N ASP A 43 -0.55 -2.60 4.29
CA ASP A 43 -0.04 -2.91 2.95
C ASP A 43 -0.94 -3.93 2.25
N ASP A 44 -1.40 -4.96 2.97
CA ASP A 44 -2.38 -5.96 2.49
C ASP A 44 -3.68 -5.31 1.96
N LEU A 45 -4.11 -4.20 2.56
CA LEU A 45 -5.30 -3.47 2.11
C LEU A 45 -5.02 -2.74 0.79
N VAL A 46 -3.83 -2.14 0.65
CA VAL A 46 -3.40 -1.48 -0.59
C VAL A 46 -3.23 -2.51 -1.70
N ASP A 47 -2.65 -3.67 -1.41
CA ASP A 47 -2.52 -4.79 -2.34
C ASP A 47 -3.87 -5.32 -2.82
N ALA A 48 -4.83 -5.50 -1.90
CA ALA A 48 -6.18 -5.91 -2.26
C ALA A 48 -6.85 -4.91 -3.20
N LEU A 49 -6.73 -3.61 -2.91
CA LEU A 49 -7.26 -2.54 -3.75
C LEU A 49 -6.56 -2.48 -5.12
N TYR A 50 -5.23 -2.64 -5.16
CA TYR A 50 -4.47 -2.72 -6.39
C TYR A 50 -4.96 -3.86 -7.28
N ASN A 51 -5.11 -5.07 -6.71
CA ASN A 51 -5.57 -6.24 -7.44
C ASN A 51 -6.99 -6.06 -8.00
N GLN A 52 -7.88 -5.41 -7.23
CA GLN A 52 -9.21 -5.06 -7.68
C GLN A 52 -9.16 -4.08 -8.85
N VAL A 53 -8.43 -2.97 -8.70
CA VAL A 53 -8.27 -1.95 -9.76
C VAL A 53 -7.69 -2.56 -11.03
N ASN A 54 -6.65 -3.38 -10.91
CA ASN A 54 -6.01 -4.02 -12.05
C ASN A 54 -6.97 -4.94 -12.81
N SER A 55 -7.74 -5.76 -12.09
CA SER A 55 -8.74 -6.67 -12.69
C SER A 55 -9.84 -5.90 -13.43
N GLU A 56 -10.31 -4.79 -12.86
CA GLU A 56 -11.31 -3.94 -13.49
C GLU A 56 -10.77 -3.25 -14.75
N LEU A 57 -9.52 -2.75 -14.71
CA LEU A 57 -8.88 -2.10 -15.85
C LEU A 57 -8.62 -3.09 -17.00
N ILE A 58 -8.20 -4.32 -16.70
CA ILE A 58 -8.06 -5.38 -17.71
C ILE A 58 -9.41 -5.66 -18.39
N THR A 59 -10.47 -5.79 -17.60
CA THR A 59 -11.83 -6.00 -18.12
C THR A 59 -12.27 -4.85 -19.04
N LEU A 60 -11.96 -3.61 -18.66
CA LEU A 60 -12.28 -2.42 -19.44
C LEU A 60 -11.50 -2.38 -20.75
N ILE A 61 -10.20 -2.72 -20.74
CA ILE A 61 -9.38 -2.81 -21.97
C ILE A 61 -9.94 -3.87 -22.93
N MET A 62 -10.39 -5.01 -22.40
CA MET A 62 -11.00 -6.07 -23.22
C MET A 62 -12.32 -5.62 -23.87
N ALA A 63 -13.13 -4.83 -23.17
CA ALA A 63 -14.40 -4.32 -23.67
C ALA A 63 -14.23 -3.12 -24.62
N HIS A 64 -13.23 -2.26 -24.37
CA HIS A 64 -12.99 -1.00 -25.08
C HIS A 64 -11.49 -0.82 -25.38
N PRO A 65 -10.94 -1.53 -26.39
CA PRO A 65 -9.51 -1.49 -26.71
C PRO A 65 -8.99 -0.11 -27.12
N ASP A 66 -9.86 0.76 -27.62
CA ASP A 66 -9.58 2.15 -27.95
C ASP A 66 -9.25 3.02 -26.72
N GLN A 67 -9.57 2.54 -25.52
CA GLN A 67 -9.32 3.23 -24.25
C GLN A 67 -8.05 2.76 -23.52
N ILE A 68 -7.22 1.94 -24.18
CA ILE A 68 -6.03 1.31 -23.58
C ILE A 68 -5.06 2.31 -22.95
N GLU A 69 -4.87 3.49 -23.56
CA GLU A 69 -3.92 4.48 -23.06
C GLU A 69 -4.33 5.01 -21.68
N GLN A 70 -5.61 5.35 -21.50
CA GLN A 70 -6.11 5.84 -20.22
C GLN A 70 -6.16 4.74 -19.17
N ALA A 71 -6.51 3.50 -19.55
CA ALA A 71 -6.48 2.37 -18.64
C ALA A 71 -5.04 2.10 -18.15
N ASN A 72 -4.07 2.15 -19.06
CA ASN A 72 -2.66 1.99 -18.72
C ASN A 72 -2.17 3.07 -17.72
N TYR A 73 -2.56 4.34 -17.91
CA TYR A 73 -2.21 5.38 -16.93
C TYR A 73 -2.78 5.10 -15.53
N LEU A 74 -4.00 4.58 -15.44
CA LEU A 74 -4.60 4.21 -14.15
C LEU A 74 -3.92 2.99 -13.54
N THR A 75 -3.51 2.00 -14.34
CA THR A 75 -2.70 0.85 -13.88
C THR A 75 -1.38 1.33 -13.26
N TRP A 76 -0.68 2.24 -13.94
CA TRP A 76 0.56 2.81 -13.41
C TRP A 76 0.34 3.61 -12.13
N ALA A 77 -0.75 4.37 -12.04
CA ALA A 77 -1.08 5.10 -10.82
C ALA A 77 -1.32 4.15 -9.64
N ALA A 78 -2.11 3.09 -9.83
CA ALA A 78 -2.37 2.09 -8.79
C ALA A 78 -1.10 1.33 -8.40
N HIS A 79 -0.29 0.91 -9.37
CA HIS A 79 0.99 0.22 -9.11
C HIS A 79 1.96 1.10 -8.31
N ASN A 80 2.06 2.39 -8.65
CA ASN A 80 2.94 3.31 -7.91
C ASN A 80 2.49 3.51 -6.45
N LEU A 81 1.18 3.40 -6.17
CA LEU A 81 0.65 3.47 -4.81
C LEU A 81 0.94 2.19 -4.01
N GLU A 82 0.78 1.01 -4.61
CA GLU A 82 1.22 -0.26 -4.00
C GLU A 82 2.72 -0.23 -3.69
N ARG A 83 3.56 0.13 -4.66
CA ARG A 83 5.01 0.29 -4.43
C ARG A 83 5.37 1.33 -3.38
N ALA A 84 4.49 2.30 -3.12
CA ALA A 84 4.69 3.27 -2.07
C ALA A 84 4.33 2.69 -0.69
N ALA A 85 3.27 1.90 -0.58
CA ALA A 85 2.91 1.16 0.64
C ALA A 85 4.04 0.21 1.08
N ASP A 86 4.54 -0.64 0.17
CA ASP A 86 5.69 -1.53 0.40
C ASP A 86 6.93 -0.76 0.88
N ARG A 87 7.18 0.44 0.32
CA ARG A 87 8.29 1.29 0.78
C ARG A 87 8.07 1.83 2.19
N VAL A 88 6.83 2.09 2.59
CA VAL A 88 6.51 2.47 3.96
C VAL A 88 6.73 1.30 4.91
N THR A 89 6.39 0.07 4.52
CA THR A 89 6.74 -1.14 5.28
C THR A 89 8.25 -1.23 5.52
N ASN A 90 9.05 -1.07 4.47
CA ASN A 90 10.52 -1.02 4.56
C ASN A 90 11.03 0.11 5.48
N ILE A 91 10.36 1.26 5.53
CA ILE A 91 10.70 2.36 6.46
C ILE A 91 10.44 1.90 7.91
N CYS A 92 9.30 1.28 8.17
CA CYS A 92 8.93 0.78 9.51
C CYS A 92 9.95 -0.24 10.03
N GLU A 93 10.37 -1.19 9.21
CA GLU A 93 11.42 -2.16 9.54
C GLU A 93 12.74 -1.47 9.95
N ARG A 94 13.13 -0.42 9.22
CA ARG A 94 14.35 0.35 9.51
C ARG A 94 14.26 1.17 10.79
N ILE A 95 13.08 1.67 11.13
CA ILE A 95 12.82 2.35 12.40
C ILE A 95 13.04 1.35 13.54
N ILE A 96 12.39 0.18 13.46
CA ILE A 96 12.52 -0.89 14.46
C ILE A 96 13.98 -1.35 14.58
N TYR A 97 14.70 -1.50 13.46
CA TYR A 97 16.12 -1.83 13.48
C TYR A 97 16.96 -0.75 14.17
N THR A 98 16.68 0.53 13.91
CA THR A 98 17.43 1.65 14.49
C THR A 98 17.32 1.68 16.02
N GLU A 99 16.15 1.35 16.57
CA GLU A 99 15.90 1.33 18.01
C GLU A 99 16.35 0.02 18.69
N THR A 100 16.23 -1.12 18.01
CA THR A 100 16.45 -2.45 18.61
C THR A 100 17.80 -3.08 18.26
N GLY A 101 18.44 -2.63 17.18
CA GLY A 101 19.61 -3.27 16.57
C GLY A 101 19.33 -4.61 15.87
N ILE A 102 18.06 -5.01 15.75
CA ILE A 102 17.66 -6.30 15.17
C ILE A 102 16.86 -6.04 13.90
N TYR A 103 17.37 -6.49 12.75
CA TYR A 103 16.65 -6.42 11.49
C TYR A 103 15.76 -7.65 11.35
N ARG A 104 14.49 -7.42 11.00
CA ARG A 104 13.53 -8.45 10.61
C ARG A 104 12.65 -7.88 9.50
N GLU A 105 12.44 -8.68 8.46
CA GLU A 105 11.33 -8.42 7.54
C GLU A 105 10.02 -8.57 8.29
N ILE A 106 9.09 -7.66 8.04
CA ILE A 106 7.74 -7.72 8.58
C ILE A 106 6.88 -8.37 7.52
N ASP A 107 6.66 -9.68 7.68
CA ASP A 107 5.57 -10.33 6.97
C ASP A 107 4.25 -9.94 7.64
N ALA A 108 3.32 -9.34 6.88
CA ALA A 108 1.98 -9.03 7.35
C ALA A 108 1.26 -10.25 7.96
N ALA A 109 1.61 -11.46 7.51
CA ALA A 109 1.10 -12.73 8.01
C ALA A 109 1.64 -13.15 9.40
N GLU A 110 2.83 -12.73 9.82
CA GLU A 110 3.45 -13.22 11.08
C GLU A 110 2.92 -12.49 12.33
N PHE A 111 2.44 -11.25 12.20
CA PHE A 111 1.98 -10.45 13.34
C PHE A 111 0.47 -10.55 13.61
N GLY A 112 -0.28 -11.21 12.71
CA GLY A 112 -1.72 -11.49 12.87
C GLY A 112 -2.08 -12.74 13.68
N VAL A 113 -1.10 -13.53 14.16
CA VAL A 113 -1.34 -14.82 14.84
C VAL A 113 -0.83 -14.88 16.29
N ALA A 114 -0.54 -13.74 16.92
CA ALA A 114 -0.36 -13.67 18.37
C ALA A 114 -1.72 -13.52 19.08
N GLY A 115 -2.65 -14.46 18.80
CA GLY A 115 -4.02 -14.36 19.27
C GLY A 115 -4.89 -15.60 19.13
N VAL A 116 -4.35 -16.77 18.74
CA VAL A 116 -5.05 -18.05 18.92
C VAL A 116 -4.03 -19.19 19.03
N ASN A 117 -3.71 -19.57 20.27
CA ASN A 117 -3.45 -20.93 20.79
C ASN A 117 -2.71 -20.84 22.12
#